data_AF-A0A0F9MB10-F1
#
_entry.id   AF-A0A0F9MB10-F1
#
_cell.length_a   1.000
_cell.length_b   1.000
_cell.length_c   1.000
_cell.angle_alpha   90.00
_cell.angle_beta   90.00
_cell.angle_gamma   90.00
#
_symmetry.space_group_name_H-M   'P 1'
#
loop_
_entity.id
_entity.type
_entity.pdbx_description
1 polymer ?
#
loop_
_entity_poly.entity_id
_entity_poly.type
_entity_poly.pdbx_seq_one_letter_code
_entity_poly.pdbx_strand_id
1 'polypeptide(L)'
;MKVLLVEPQRGRDWGPHQQYLGLLRIGNWHQCLGDDVEYVHSPNKPVGIDYPDLVYVTSMFTYWYKSVWSAVKWYKELYPRYFRMAQK
;
A
#
# COMPACT_ATOMS: atom_id res chain seq x y z
N MET A 1 -5.81 -14.95 0.31
CA MET A 1 -6.35 -13.58 0.29
C MET A 1 -5.66 -12.79 -0.79
N LYS A 2 -6.26 -11.69 -1.27
CA LYS A 2 -5.62 -10.72 -2.17
C LYS A 2 -5.10 -9.54 -1.37
N VAL A 3 -3.79 -9.37 -1.33
CA VAL A 3 -3.10 -8.40 -0.48
C VAL A 3 -2.38 -7.38 -1.35
N LEU A 4 -2.73 -6.11 -1.18
CA LEU A 4 -2.08 -5.01 -1.86
C LEU A 4 -1.10 -4.30 -0.91
N LEU A 5 0.16 -4.23 -1.32
CA LEU A 5 1.23 -3.55 -0.62
C LEU A 5 1.53 -2.24 -1.33
N VAL A 6 1.21 -1.14 -0.66
CA VAL A 6 1.30 0.20 -1.20
C VAL A 6 2.46 0.94 -0.56
N GLU A 7 3.43 1.24 -1.39
CA GLU A 7 4.44 2.22 -1.12
C GLU A 7 3.92 3.62 -1.53
N PRO A 8 3.81 4.60 -0.61
CA PRO A 8 3.41 5.97 -0.93
C PRO A 8 4.45 6.74 -1.75
N GLN A 9 4.02 7.84 -2.38
CA GLN A 9 4.90 8.70 -3.13
C GLN A 9 6.01 9.28 -2.24
N ARG A 10 7.26 9.02 -2.63
CA ARG A 10 8.45 9.53 -1.97
C ARG A 10 8.72 11.00 -2.33
N GLY A 11 9.46 11.70 -1.47
CA GLY A 11 10.05 13.00 -1.83
C GLY A 11 11.12 12.84 -2.91
N ARG A 12 11.32 13.88 -3.75
CA ARG A 12 12.24 13.86 -4.91
C ARG A 12 13.71 13.59 -4.53
N ASP A 13 14.10 13.91 -3.30
CA ASP A 13 15.47 13.74 -2.81
C ASP A 13 15.79 12.28 -2.44
N TRP A 14 14.78 11.40 -2.48
CA TRP A 14 14.93 10.00 -2.15
C TRP A 14 15.12 9.18 -3.43
N GLY A 15 16.35 8.70 -3.63
CA GLY A 15 16.75 8.00 -4.84
C GLY A 15 15.94 6.74 -5.18
N PRO A 16 16.07 6.22 -6.42
CA PRO A 16 15.26 5.10 -6.91
C PRO A 16 15.55 3.76 -6.21
N HIS A 17 16.66 3.64 -5.48
CA HIS A 17 17.19 2.36 -5.00
C HIS A 17 16.79 1.98 -3.57
N GLN A 18 16.02 2.81 -2.87
CA GLN A 18 15.68 2.57 -1.46
C GLN A 18 14.26 2.02 -1.31
N GLN A 19 14.08 0.73 -1.58
CA GLN A 19 12.81 0.00 -1.42
C GLN A 19 12.42 -0.12 0.07
N TYR A 20 11.12 -0.16 0.37
CA TYR A 20 10.64 -0.36 1.73
C TYR A 20 10.75 -1.85 2.13
N LEU A 21 11.92 -2.24 2.64
CA LEU A 21 12.21 -3.62 3.07
C LEU A 21 11.17 -4.19 4.05
N GLY A 22 10.59 -3.35 4.91
CA GLY A 22 9.53 -3.78 5.83
C GLY A 22 8.28 -4.26 5.09
N LEU A 23 7.89 -3.56 4.02
CA LEU A 23 6.74 -3.91 3.20
C LEU A 23 7.01 -5.20 2.39
N LEU A 24 8.23 -5.37 1.88
CA LEU A 24 8.64 -6.61 1.20
C LEU A 24 8.64 -7.82 2.15
N ARG A 25 9.05 -7.64 3.42
CA ARG A 25 9.00 -8.71 4.42
C ARG A 25 7.56 -9.12 4.76
N ILE A 26 6.65 -8.15 4.88
CA ILE A 26 5.21 -8.42 5.04
C ILE A 26 4.68 -9.19 3.82
N GLY A 27 5.07 -8.78 2.61
CA GLY A 27 4.70 -9.49 1.39
C GLY A 27 5.18 -10.93 1.35
N ASN A 28 6.45 -11.18 1.69
CA ASN A 28 6.98 -12.53 1.78
C ASN A 28 6.23 -13.38 2.82
N TRP A 29 5.88 -12.80 3.97
CA TRP A 29 5.10 -13.50 4.99
C TRP A 29 3.71 -13.91 4.45
N HIS A 30 3.00 -13.02 3.76
CA HIS A 30 1.73 -13.34 3.10
C HIS A 30 1.88 -14.41 2.01
N GLN A 31 2.94 -14.33 1.19
CA GLN A 31 3.24 -15.36 0.20
C GLN A 31 3.46 -16.74 0.85
N CYS A 32 4.13 -16.79 2.00
CA CYS A 32 4.30 -18.04 2.76
C CYS A 32 2.98 -18.62 3.28
N LEU A 33 1.95 -17.78 3.47
CA LEU A 33 0.61 -18.21 3.84
C LEU A 33 -0.25 -18.64 2.64
N GLY A 34 0.26 -18.49 1.41
CA GLY A 34 -0.48 -18.78 0.18
C GLY A 34 -1.37 -17.63 -0.30
N ASP A 35 -1.15 -16.41 0.21
CA ASP A 35 -1.87 -15.22 -0.28
C ASP A 35 -1.32 -14.73 -1.62
N ASP A 36 -2.21 -14.14 -2.41
CA ASP A 36 -1.88 -13.42 -3.64
C ASP A 36 -1.46 -11.99 -3.27
N VAL A 37 -0.21 -11.63 -3.56
CA VAL A 37 0.42 -10.39 -3.07
C VAL A 37 0.88 -9.56 -4.24
N GLU A 38 0.41 -8.31 -4.30
CA GLU A 38 0.88 -7.31 -5.25
C GLU A 38 1.58 -6.15 -4.55
N TYR A 39 2.70 -5.70 -5.10
CA TYR A 39 3.47 -4.56 -4.60
C TYR A 39 3.46 -3.40 -5.60
N VAL A 40 2.99 -2.23 -5.17
CA VAL A 40 2.83 -1.05 -6.02
C VAL A 40 3.48 0.19 -5.41
N HIS A 41 3.95 1.08 -6.28
CA HIS A 41 4.38 2.43 -5.91
C HIS A 41 3.26 3.41 -6.26
N SER A 42 2.65 4.02 -5.25
CA SER A 42 1.54 4.96 -5.36
C SER A 42 2.01 6.37 -5.77
N PRO A 43 1.20 7.14 -6.51
CA PRO A 43 -0.11 6.77 -7.10
C PRO A 43 -0.01 6.22 -8.54
N ASN A 44 1.20 5.97 -9.06
CA ASN A 44 1.45 6.00 -10.50
C ASN A 44 1.44 4.64 -11.21
N LYS A 45 0.87 3.57 -10.65
CA LYS A 45 0.85 2.27 -11.33
C LYS A 45 -0.53 1.63 -11.31
N PRO A 46 -0.94 1.01 -12.43
CA PRO A 46 -2.12 0.17 -12.45
C PRO A 46 -1.94 -0.97 -11.44
N VAL A 47 -2.99 -1.23 -10.67
CA VAL A 47 -3.07 -2.36 -9.75
C VAL A 47 -3.64 -3.52 -10.55
N GLY A 48 -2.98 -4.68 -10.53
CA GLY A 48 -3.49 -5.92 -11.12
C GLY A 48 -4.60 -6.57 -10.27
N ILE A 49 -4.59 -6.31 -8.97
CA ILE A 49 -5.65 -6.70 -8.03
C ILE A 49 -6.79 -5.67 -8.07
N ASP A 50 -7.88 -6.02 -8.75
CA ASP A 50 -9.08 -5.17 -8.84
C ASP A 50 -9.82 -5.01 -7.50
N TYR A 51 -9.73 -6.00 -6.60
CA TYR A 51 -10.44 -6.02 -5.32
C TYR A 51 -9.58 -6.69 -4.24
N PRO A 52 -8.68 -5.94 -3.59
CA PRO A 52 -7.88 -6.49 -2.49
C PRO A 52 -8.74 -6.68 -1.24
N ASP A 53 -8.51 -7.80 -0.54
CA ASP A 53 -9.09 -8.05 0.79
C ASP A 53 -8.41 -7.19 1.86
N LEU A 54 -7.12 -6.87 1.65
CA LEU A 54 -6.30 -6.13 2.59
C LEU A 54 -5.32 -5.20 1.85
N VAL A 55 -5.20 -3.96 2.32
CA VAL A 55 -4.27 -2.97 1.78
C VAL A 55 -3.33 -2.48 2.87
N TYR A 56 -2.04 -2.73 2.73
CA TYR A 56 -1.01 -2.18 3.60
C TYR A 56 -0.43 -0.91 2.96
N VAL A 57 -0.51 0.21 3.67
CA VAL A 57 0.16 1.46 3.28
C VAL A 57 1.22 1.78 4.32
N THR A 58 2.49 1.87 3.93
CA THR A 58 3.58 2.14 4.89
C THR A 58 4.65 3.05 4.35
N SER A 59 5.29 3.81 5.23
CA SER A 59 6.47 4.62 4.95
C SER A 59 7.56 4.30 5.97
N MET A 60 8.83 4.42 5.55
CA MET A 60 9.98 4.23 6.45
C MET A 60 10.08 5.33 7.50
N PHE A 61 9.59 6.53 7.19
CA PHE A 61 9.64 7.68 8.08
C PHE A 61 8.27 8.27 8.36
N THR A 62 8.13 8.81 9.57
CA THR A 62 6.92 9.47 10.05
C THR A 62 6.68 10.83 9.37
N TYR A 63 7.72 11.54 8.96
CA TYR A 63 7.56 12.85 8.28
C TYR A 63 6.94 12.75 6.88
N TRP A 64 6.84 11.54 6.31
CA TRP A 64 6.09 11.27 5.07
C TRP A 64 4.60 10.97 5.30
N TYR A 65 4.06 11.25 6.49
CA TYR A 65 2.66 11.02 6.82
C TYR A 65 1.69 11.62 5.78
N LYS A 66 2.01 12.78 5.19
CA LYS A 66 1.17 13.40 4.15
C LYS A 66 1.00 12.48 2.93
N SER A 67 2.10 11.89 2.44
CA SER A 67 2.06 10.94 1.33
C SER A 67 1.30 9.67 1.69
N VAL A 68 1.49 9.15 2.91
CA VAL A 68 0.74 8.00 3.43
C VAL A 68 -0.76 8.28 3.42
N TRP A 69 -1.19 9.41 3.98
CA TRP A 69 -2.61 9.79 4.02
C TRP A 69 -3.19 10.03 2.63
N SER A 70 -2.43 10.61 1.71
CA SER A 70 -2.85 10.75 0.32
C SER A 70 -3.08 9.39 -0.35
N ALA A 71 -2.16 8.43 -0.16
CA ALA A 71 -2.33 7.06 -0.65
C ALA A 71 -3.55 6.38 -0.01
N VAL A 72 -3.70 6.46 1.31
CA VAL A 72 -4.87 5.90 2.02
C VAL A 72 -6.19 6.47 1.47
N LYS A 73 -6.27 7.79 1.26
CA LYS A 73 -7.47 8.42 0.68
C LYS A 73 -7.76 7.89 -0.73
N TRP A 74 -6.74 7.87 -1.58
CA TRP A 74 -6.86 7.36 -2.95
C TRP A 74 -7.40 5.93 -2.99
N TYR A 75 -6.80 5.02 -2.22
CA TYR A 75 -7.23 3.61 -2.21
C TYR A 75 -8.60 3.39 -1.54
N LYS A 76 -8.99 4.25 -0.59
CA LYS A 76 -10.36 4.26 -0.05
C LYS A 76 -11.39 4.66 -1.09
N GLU A 77 -11.08 5.67 -1.91
CA GLU A 77 -11.95 6.14 -3.00
C GLU A 77 -12.00 5.12 -4.15
N LEU A 78 -10.89 4.44 -4.43
CA LEU A 78 -10.81 3.38 -5.44
C LEU A 78 -11.58 2.12 -5.03
N TYR A 79 -11.60 1.77 -3.74
CA TYR A 79 -12.26 0.57 -3.20
C TYR A 79 -13.35 0.90 -2.15
N PRO A 80 -14.44 1.60 -2.53
CA PRO A 80 -15.43 2.12 -1.59
C PRO A 80 -16.25 1.03 -0.89
N ARG A 81 -16.32 -0.18 -1.47
CA ARG A 81 -17.13 -1.30 -0.95
C ARG A 81 -16.60 -1.91 0.35
N TYR A 82 -15.31 -1.77 0.65
CA TYR A 82 -14.65 -2.42 1.79
C TYR A 82 -14.35 -1.48 2.96
N PHE A 83 -14.40 -0.16 2.75
CA PHE A 83 -14.27 0.84 3.81
C PHE A 83 -15.64 1.30 4.30
N ARG A 84 -16.34 0.45 5.07
CA ARG A 84 -17.39 0.96 5.96
C ARG A 84 -16.68 1.68 7.11
N MET A 85 -16.76 3.01 7.14
CA MET A 85 -16.43 3.75 8.35
C MET A 85 -17.28 3.16 9.48
N ALA A 86 -16.64 2.70 10.56
CA ALA A 86 -17.33 2.51 11.81
C ALA A 86 -17.92 3.87 12.18
N GLN A 87 -19.21 4.07 11.92
CA GLN A 87 -19.95 5.18 12.50
C GLN A 87 -20.09 4.86 13.97
N LYS A 88 -19.21 5.43 14.80
CA LYS A 88 -19.51 6.02 16.11
C LYS A 88 -18.24 6.55 16.77
#